data_AF-W1YH48-F1
#
_entry.id   AF-W1YH48-F1
#
_cell.length_a   1.000
_cell.length_b   1.000
_cell.length_c   1.000
_cell.angle_alpha   90.00
_cell.angle_beta   90.00
_cell.angle_gamma   90.00
#
_symmetry.space_group_name_H-M   'P 1'
#
loop_
_entity.id
_entity.type
_entity.pdbx_description
1 polymer ?
#
loop_
_entity_poly.entity_id
_entity_poly.type
_entity_poly.pdbx_seq_one_letter_code
_entity_poly.pdbx_strand_id
1 'polypeptide(L)'
;NTDNHETAFTVTVDHVDTTTGVSPAERAYTIQKLLDPSAKPQDFRRPGHVFPLVYKEGGVLVRQGHTEASIDLCRLAGLQEAAVICEITKDDGDMARLPDLMKFAKEHDLKIASVAELI
;
A
#
# COMPACT_ATOMS: atom_id res chain seq x y z
N ASN A 1 -16.41 -9.12 -6.69
CA ASN A 1 -14.98 -9.10 -7.03
C ASN A 1 -14.65 -10.48 -7.61
N THR A 2 -13.98 -10.56 -8.76
CA THR A 2 -13.62 -11.84 -9.42
C THR A 2 -12.10 -12.07 -9.44
N ASP A 3 -11.33 -11.23 -8.74
CA ASP A 3 -9.89 -11.40 -8.57
C ASP A 3 -9.58 -12.64 -7.71
N ASN A 4 -8.51 -13.37 -8.05
CA ASN A 4 -8.11 -14.60 -7.35
C ASN A 4 -7.77 -14.37 -5.87
N HIS A 5 -7.38 -13.14 -5.52
CA HIS A 5 -7.04 -12.76 -4.14
C HIS A 5 -8.06 -11.79 -3.53
N GLU A 6 -9.18 -11.57 -4.24
CA GLU A 6 -10.26 -10.64 -3.89
C GLU A 6 -9.72 -9.25 -3.47
N THR A 7 -8.65 -8.79 -4.11
CA THR A 7 -7.96 -7.55 -3.73
C THR A 7 -8.91 -6.36 -3.88
N ALA A 8 -9.09 -5.62 -2.79
CA ALA A 8 -10.13 -4.58 -2.67
C ALA A 8 -9.65 -3.23 -3.21
N PHE A 9 -9.29 -3.17 -4.50
CA PHE A 9 -8.97 -1.91 -5.17
C PHE A 9 -10.18 -0.98 -5.24
N THR A 10 -9.96 0.30 -4.96
CA THR A 10 -10.94 1.36 -5.25
C THR A 10 -10.67 1.97 -6.62
N VAL A 11 -11.50 2.95 -7.00
CA VAL A 11 -11.18 3.85 -8.11
C VAL A 11 -9.84 4.54 -7.81
N THR A 12 -8.94 4.58 -8.78
CA THR A 12 -7.63 5.23 -8.66
C THR A 12 -7.77 6.74 -8.62
N VAL A 13 -6.80 7.41 -7.99
CA VAL A 13 -6.88 8.84 -7.69
C VAL A 13 -5.54 9.55 -7.87
N ASP A 14 -5.63 10.84 -8.20
CA ASP A 14 -4.55 11.84 -8.11
C ASP A 14 -5.11 13.10 -7.43
N HIS A 15 -4.29 13.84 -6.68
CA HIS A 15 -4.75 15.13 -6.13
C HIS A 15 -4.91 16.18 -7.24
N VAL A 16 -5.89 17.07 -7.12
CA VAL A 16 -6.20 18.11 -8.12
C VAL A 16 -5.10 19.15 -8.33
N ASP A 17 -4.11 19.21 -7.43
CA ASP A 17 -2.96 20.13 -7.57
C ASP A 17 -1.77 19.47 -8.29
N THR A 18 -1.86 18.18 -8.60
CA THR A 18 -0.83 17.50 -9.40
C THR A 18 -0.95 17.89 -10.87
N THR A 19 0.16 17.77 -11.58
CA THR A 19 0.26 17.92 -13.03
C THR A 19 -0.17 16.61 -13.70
N THR A 20 0.78 15.69 -13.90
CA THR A 20 0.53 14.37 -14.48
C THR A 20 0.10 13.34 -13.43
N GLY A 21 0.47 13.55 -12.16
CA GLY A 21 0.19 12.63 -11.07
C GLY A 21 1.18 11.46 -10.95
N VAL A 22 1.94 11.15 -12.01
CA VAL A 22 2.72 9.91 -12.10
C VAL A 22 4.07 9.97 -11.38
N SER A 23 4.65 11.15 -11.19
CA SER A 23 5.99 11.27 -10.61
C SER A 23 6.02 10.82 -9.14
N PRO A 24 7.17 10.36 -8.61
CA PRO A 24 7.27 9.94 -7.20
C PRO A 24 6.80 11.02 -6.22
N ALA A 25 7.15 12.29 -6.49
CA ALA A 25 6.73 13.43 -5.67
C ALA A 25 5.22 13.66 -5.72
N GLU A 26 4.59 13.54 -6.88
CA GLU A 26 3.15 13.74 -7.03
C GLU A 26 2.32 12.59 -6.44
N ARG A 27 2.82 11.34 -6.56
CA ARG A 27 2.21 10.19 -5.87
C ARG A 27 2.31 10.37 -4.36
N ALA A 28 3.48 10.75 -3.84
CA ALA A 28 3.68 11.03 -2.42
C ALA A 28 2.76 12.16 -1.93
N TYR A 29 2.61 13.23 -2.71
CA TYR A 29 1.69 14.32 -2.39
C TYR A 29 0.22 13.85 -2.35
N THR A 30 -0.20 13.08 -3.35
CA THR A 30 -1.56 12.49 -3.39
C THR A 30 -1.80 11.59 -2.19
N ILE A 31 -0.84 10.74 -1.81
CA ILE A 31 -0.92 9.89 -0.63
C ILE A 31 -1.05 10.74 0.64
N GLN A 32 -0.20 11.74 0.85
CA GLN A 32 -0.29 12.62 2.02
C GLN A 32 -1.66 13.28 2.12
N LYS A 33 -2.23 13.71 1.00
CA LYS A 33 -3.57 14.30 0.95
C LYS A 33 -4.68 13.29 1.21
N LEU A 34 -4.55 12.04 0.78
CA LEU A 34 -5.50 10.97 1.14
C LEU A 34 -5.52 10.69 2.65
N LEU A 35 -4.39 10.90 3.33
CA LEU A 35 -4.26 10.67 4.76
C LEU A 35 -4.67 11.87 5.62
N ASP A 36 -4.97 13.01 5.01
CA ASP A 36 -5.42 14.24 5.68
C ASP A 36 -6.88 14.08 6.14
N PRO A 37 -7.18 14.17 7.45
CA PRO A 37 -8.55 14.05 7.96
C PRO A 37 -9.53 15.11 7.43
N SER A 38 -9.01 16.21 6.87
CA SER A 38 -9.81 17.29 6.28
C SER A 38 -10.10 17.10 4.79
N ALA A 39 -9.52 16.07 4.17
CA ALA A 39 -9.64 15.81 2.74
C ALA A 39 -11.08 15.56 2.32
N LYS A 40 -11.44 16.08 1.15
CA LYS A 40 -12.77 15.98 0.57
C LYS A 40 -12.74 15.26 -0.77
N PRO A 41 -13.85 14.64 -1.20
CA PRO A 41 -13.90 13.95 -2.49
C PRO A 41 -13.48 14.80 -3.69
N GLN A 42 -13.72 16.12 -3.64
CA GLN A 42 -13.40 17.10 -4.68
C GLN A 42 -11.91 17.41 -4.80
N ASP A 43 -11.10 17.07 -3.79
CA ASP A 43 -9.65 17.29 -3.80
C ASP A 43 -8.93 16.27 -4.70
N PHE A 44 -9.65 15.29 -5.24
CA PHE A 44 -9.10 14.19 -6.03
C PHE A 44 -9.76 14.05 -7.39
N ARG A 45 -8.93 13.86 -8.42
CA ARG A 45 -9.33 13.44 -9.77
C ARG A 45 -9.42 11.92 -9.82
N ARG A 46 -10.29 11.41 -10.70
CA ARG A 46 -10.54 9.98 -10.94
C ARG A 46 -10.69 9.76 -12.45
N PRO A 47 -9.98 8.81 -13.08
CA PRO A 47 -8.91 7.98 -12.50
C PRO A 47 -7.64 8.79 -12.18
N GLY A 48 -6.67 8.14 -11.55
CA GLY A 48 -5.32 8.66 -11.31
C GLY A 48 -4.28 7.55 -11.15
N HIS A 49 -3.13 7.87 -10.53
CA HIS A 49 -1.94 7.00 -10.47
C HIS A 49 -1.65 6.43 -9.07
N VAL A 50 -2.42 6.80 -8.06
CA VAL A 50 -2.45 6.11 -6.76
C VAL A 50 -3.60 5.13 -6.74
N PHE A 51 -3.36 3.93 -6.19
CA PHE A 51 -4.28 2.79 -6.18
C PHE A 51 -4.69 2.47 -4.74
N PRO A 52 -5.74 3.11 -4.19
CA PRO A 52 -6.16 2.83 -2.83
C PRO A 52 -6.73 1.41 -2.70
N LEU A 53 -6.41 0.77 -1.57
CA LEU A 53 -6.88 -0.55 -1.18
C LEU A 53 -7.71 -0.42 0.10
N VAL A 54 -8.83 -1.14 0.16
CA VAL A 54 -9.71 -1.12 1.34
C VAL A 54 -9.38 -2.27 2.27
N TYR A 55 -9.07 -1.94 3.52
CA TYR A 55 -8.90 -2.89 4.62
C TYR A 55 -10.20 -3.64 4.91
N LYS A 56 -10.11 -4.96 5.13
CA LYS A 56 -11.24 -5.76 5.62
C LYS A 56 -11.27 -5.79 7.15
N GLU A 57 -12.42 -5.41 7.72
CA GLU A 57 -12.64 -5.45 9.17
C GLU A 57 -12.30 -6.83 9.76
N GLY A 58 -11.59 -6.84 10.89
CA GLY A 58 -10.97 -8.04 11.47
C GLY A 58 -9.59 -8.41 10.94
N GLY A 59 -9.04 -7.67 9.96
CA GLY A 59 -7.61 -7.69 9.62
C GLY A 59 -7.09 -9.04 9.16
N VAL A 60 -5.84 -9.36 9.53
CA VAL A 60 -5.17 -10.60 9.11
C VAL A 60 -5.89 -11.86 9.59
N LEU A 61 -6.73 -11.77 10.62
CA LEU A 61 -7.55 -12.89 11.11
C LEU A 61 -8.72 -13.21 10.15
N VAL A 62 -9.15 -12.25 9.33
CA VAL A 62 -10.24 -12.40 8.36
C VAL A 62 -9.70 -12.55 6.93
N ARG A 63 -8.63 -11.84 6.58
CA ARG A 63 -7.96 -11.92 5.28
C ARG A 63 -6.45 -11.79 5.46
N GLN A 64 -5.71 -12.85 5.12
CA GLN A 64 -4.26 -12.92 5.24
C GLN A 64 -3.55 -12.22 4.06
N GLY A 65 -3.95 -10.99 3.75
CA GLY A 65 -3.38 -10.19 2.65
C GLY A 65 -2.41 -9.12 3.14
N HIS A 66 -1.58 -8.60 2.23
CA HIS A 66 -0.67 -7.49 2.53
C HIS A 66 -1.42 -6.19 2.89
N THR A 67 -2.64 -6.00 2.35
CA THR A 67 -3.52 -4.89 2.73
C THR A 67 -3.79 -4.91 4.23
N GLU A 68 -4.32 -6.03 4.74
CA GLU A 68 -4.63 -6.17 6.16
C GLU A 68 -3.39 -6.14 7.04
N ALA A 69 -2.35 -6.90 6.66
CA ALA A 69 -1.11 -6.97 7.44
C ALA A 69 -0.44 -5.59 7.61
N SER A 70 -0.47 -4.76 6.56
CA SER A 70 0.12 -3.41 6.61
C SER A 70 -0.61 -2.46 7.58
N ILE A 71 -1.95 -2.54 7.63
CA ILE A 71 -2.76 -1.73 8.54
C ILE A 71 -2.65 -2.24 9.97
N ASP A 72 -2.68 -3.56 10.18
CA ASP A 72 -2.54 -4.17 11.49
C ASP A 72 -1.16 -3.86 12.10
N LEU A 73 -0.10 -3.84 11.29
CA LEU A 73 1.22 -3.43 11.74
C LEU A 73 1.25 -1.96 12.19
N CYS A 74 0.63 -1.04 11.42
CA CYS A 74 0.51 0.36 11.84
C CYS A 74 -0.28 0.50 13.15
N ARG A 75 -1.36 -0.28 13.32
CA ARG A 75 -2.15 -0.32 14.55
C ARG A 75 -1.33 -0.80 15.75
N LEU A 76 -0.58 -1.89 15.61
CA LEU A 76 0.31 -2.41 16.66
C LEU A 76 1.42 -1.42 17.03
N ALA A 77 1.88 -0.60 16.08
CA ALA A 77 2.85 0.46 16.31
C ALA A 77 2.25 1.73 16.93
N GLY A 78 0.92 1.81 17.12
CA GLY A 78 0.24 3.02 17.62
C GLY A 78 0.23 4.18 16.63
N LEU A 79 0.36 3.89 15.33
CA LEU A 79 0.35 4.87 14.24
C LEU A 79 -1.05 5.00 13.63
N GLN A 80 -1.24 6.02 12.78
CA GLN A 80 -2.43 6.13 11.94
C GLN A 80 -2.58 4.84 11.11
N GLU A 81 -3.81 4.32 11.04
CA GLU A 81 -4.16 3.07 10.34
C GLU A 81 -4.17 3.27 8.82
N ALA A 82 -2.99 3.53 8.27
CA ALA A 82 -2.75 3.68 6.85
C ALA A 82 -1.32 3.29 6.49
N ALA A 83 -1.15 2.64 5.34
CA ALA A 83 0.14 2.19 4.84
C ALA A 83 0.25 2.35 3.33
N VAL A 84 1.48 2.53 2.87
CA VAL A 84 1.83 2.49 1.45
C VAL A 84 2.63 1.21 1.22
N ILE A 85 2.15 0.37 0.29
CA ILE A 85 2.78 -0.91 -0.02
C ILE A 85 3.07 -0.98 -1.52
N CYS A 86 4.14 -1.69 -1.86
CA CYS A 86 4.52 -2.02 -3.24
C CYS A 86 5.22 -3.37 -3.22
N GLU A 87 4.88 -4.24 -4.16
CA GLU A 87 5.59 -5.49 -4.34
C GLU A 87 7.02 -5.25 -4.85
N ILE A 88 7.93 -6.13 -4.48
CA ILE A 88 9.33 -6.07 -4.90
C ILE A 88 9.50 -7.00 -6.11
N THR A 89 9.91 -6.40 -7.23
CA THR A 89 10.22 -7.10 -8.49
C THR A 89 11.73 -7.11 -8.71
N LYS A 90 12.24 -8.18 -9.31
CA LYS A 90 13.60 -8.26 -9.83
C LYS A 90 13.72 -7.41 -11.11
N ASP A 91 14.96 -7.09 -11.50
CA ASP A 91 15.25 -6.33 -12.72
C ASP A 91 14.84 -7.09 -14.00
N ASP A 92 14.74 -8.41 -13.94
CA ASP A 92 14.26 -9.26 -15.04
C ASP A 92 12.73 -9.30 -15.16
N GLY A 93 12.01 -8.58 -14.28
CA GLY A 93 10.55 -8.46 -14.28
C GLY A 93 9.82 -9.53 -13.47
N ASP A 94 10.51 -10.57 -12.99
CA ASP A 94 9.91 -11.57 -12.12
C ASP A 94 9.72 -11.05 -10.69
N MET A 95 8.77 -11.63 -9.96
CA MET A 95 8.60 -11.35 -8.53
C MET A 95 9.79 -11.85 -7.70
N ALA A 96 10.29 -11.00 -6.80
CA ALA A 96 11.33 -11.37 -5.85
C ALA A 96 10.84 -12.50 -4.91
N ARG A 97 11.70 -13.47 -4.62
CA ARG A 97 11.43 -14.55 -3.65
C ARG A 97 12.16 -14.30 -2.34
N LEU A 98 11.88 -15.09 -1.31
CA LEU A 98 12.47 -14.90 0.02
C LEU A 98 14.00 -14.70 0.01
N PRO A 99 14.82 -15.47 -0.74
CA PRO A 99 16.27 -15.22 -0.80
C PRO A 99 16.63 -13.84 -1.37
N ASP A 100 15.85 -13.32 -2.31
CA ASP A 100 16.05 -12.00 -2.90
C ASP A 100 15.60 -10.90 -1.93
N LEU A 101 14.46 -11.10 -1.26
CA LEU A 101 13.95 -10.19 -0.23
C LEU A 101 14.92 -10.06 0.95
N MET A 102 15.57 -11.16 1.37
CA MET A 102 16.60 -11.13 2.42
C MET A 102 17.82 -10.28 2.01
N LYS A 103 18.21 -10.32 0.73
CA LYS A 103 19.29 -9.47 0.21
C LYS A 103 18.87 -8.01 0.17
N PHE A 104 17.71 -7.72 -0.40
CA PHE A 104 17.14 -6.38 -0.48
C PHE A 104 16.98 -5.74 0.90
N ALA A 105 16.46 -6.50 1.86
CA ALA A 105 16.31 -6.05 3.24
C ALA A 105 17.64 -5.71 3.89
N LYS A 106 18.69 -6.52 3.67
CA LYS A 106 20.03 -6.23 4.17
C LYS A 106 20.66 -5.00 3.51
N GLU A 107 20.46 -4.81 2.21
CA GLU A 107 21.00 -3.68 1.45
C GLU A 107 20.41 -2.34 1.91
N HIS A 108 19.11 -2.32 2.21
CA HIS A 108 18.38 -1.11 2.58
C HIS A 108 18.12 -0.95 4.09
N ASP A 109 18.75 -1.78 4.93
CA ASP A 109 18.56 -1.81 6.39
C ASP A 109 17.09 -1.94 6.82
N LEU A 110 16.37 -2.85 6.15
CA LEU A 110 14.96 -3.14 6.41
C LEU A 110 14.80 -4.41 7.24
N LYS A 111 13.76 -4.44 8.07
CA LYS A 111 13.31 -5.67 8.74
C LYS A 111 12.43 -6.47 7.80
N ILE A 112 12.44 -7.80 7.97
CA ILE A 112 11.53 -8.71 7.27
C ILE A 112 10.61 -9.39 8.30
N ALA A 113 9.35 -9.58 7.91
CA ALA A 113 8.36 -10.33 8.65
C ALA A 113 7.40 -10.98 7.65
N SER A 114 6.70 -12.01 8.10
CA SER A 114 5.65 -12.68 7.34
C SER A 114 4.27 -12.38 7.91
N VAL A 115 3.24 -12.41 7.07
CA VAL A 115 1.83 -12.30 7.52
C VAL A 115 1.50 -13.39 8.54
N ALA A 116 2.10 -14.58 8.40
CA ALA A 116 1.93 -15.69 9.33
C ALA A 116 2.50 -15.43 10.73
N GLU A 117 3.55 -14.61 10.86
CA GLU A 117 4.11 -14.20 12.16
C GLU A 117 3.30 -13.09 12.83
N LEU A 118 2.46 -12.38 12.07
CA LEU A 118 1.58 -11.32 12.57
C LEU A 118 0.25 -11.88 13.13
N ILE A 119 -0.11 -13.11 12.76
CA ILE A 119 -1.30 -13.85 13.21
C ILE A 119 -0.98 -14.55 14.54
#